data_AF-I0PXW7-F1
#
_entry.id   AF-I0PXW7-F1
#
_cell.length_a   1.000
_cell.length_b   1.000
_cell.length_c   1.000
_cell.angle_alpha   90.00
_cell.angle_beta   90.00
_cell.angle_gamma   90.00
#
_symmetry.space_group_name_H-M   'P 1'
#
loop_
_entity.id
_entity.type
_entity.pdbx_description
1 polymer ?
#
loop_
_entity_poly.entity_id
_entity_poly.type
_entity_poly.pdbx_seq_one_letter_code
_entity_poly.pdbx_strand_id
1 'polypeptide(L)'
;MDTLKLHSHFENLLYVGRSVLTNTSSRIQRLFFKKEMCIYEYLFREEASKGIEIVVDNAVLVCVLENDICNKSILYLNDSTNITSYINYCNSNFEYDKLHDRWIMPDGYLTLFIPNDDFEKRFAFVQTLV
;
A
#
# COMPACT_ATOMS: atom_id res chain seq x y z
N MET A 1 9.51 1.76 -19.93
CA MET A 1 9.15 0.36 -19.62
C MET A 1 7.99 -0.02 -20.54
N ASP A 2 7.94 -1.25 -21.05
CA ASP A 2 6.77 -1.74 -21.80
C ASP A 2 5.52 -1.72 -20.88
N THR A 3 4.37 -1.25 -21.38
CA THR A 3 3.14 -1.05 -20.60
C THR A 3 2.68 -2.33 -19.91
N LEU A 4 2.79 -3.48 -20.59
CA LEU A 4 2.45 -4.79 -20.02
C LEU A 4 3.34 -5.15 -18.82
N LYS A 5 4.64 -4.86 -18.92
CA LYS A 5 5.58 -5.10 -17.81
C LYS A 5 5.31 -4.17 -16.64
N LEU A 6 4.94 -2.91 -16.92
CA LEU A 6 4.58 -1.94 -15.89
C LEU A 6 3.31 -2.36 -15.13
N HIS A 7 2.29 -2.83 -15.84
CA HIS A 7 1.04 -3.32 -15.22
C HIS A 7 1.28 -4.59 -14.40
N SER A 8 2.03 -5.55 -14.91
CA SER A 8 2.39 -6.76 -14.15
C SER A 8 3.22 -6.44 -12.91
N HIS A 9 4.14 -5.49 -12.99
CA HIS A 9 4.90 -5.01 -11.83
C HIS A 9 3.98 -4.38 -10.78
N PHE A 10 3.06 -3.50 -11.21
CA PHE A 10 2.12 -2.85 -10.31
C PHE A 10 1.15 -3.83 -9.66
N GLU A 11 0.62 -4.80 -10.42
CA GLU A 11 -0.20 -5.89 -9.91
C GLU A 11 0.53 -6.68 -8.81
N ASN A 12 1.80 -7.00 -9.02
CA ASN A 12 2.62 -7.67 -8.02
C ASN A 12 2.79 -6.81 -6.75
N LEU A 13 3.00 -5.50 -6.89
CA LEU A 13 3.05 -4.61 -5.73
C LEU A 13 1.73 -4.60 -4.95
N LEU A 14 0.57 -4.53 -5.64
CA LEU A 14 -0.74 -4.62 -5.00
C LEU A 14 -0.96 -5.96 -4.30
N TYR A 15 -0.48 -7.06 -4.88
CA TYR A 15 -0.49 -8.39 -4.25
C TYR A 15 0.38 -8.41 -2.98
N VAL A 16 1.58 -7.84 -3.04
CA VAL A 16 2.49 -7.73 -1.90
C VAL A 16 1.86 -6.89 -0.78
N GLY A 17 1.25 -5.74 -1.10
CA GLY A 17 0.52 -4.92 -0.14
C GLY A 17 -0.70 -5.64 0.45
N ARG A 18 -1.38 -6.48 -0.33
CA ARG A 18 -2.46 -7.34 0.18
C ARG A 18 -1.93 -8.42 1.13
N SER A 19 -0.76 -9.00 0.85
CA SER A 19 -0.23 -10.15 1.58
C SER A 19 0.09 -9.89 3.05
N VAL A 20 0.27 -8.63 3.46
CA VAL A 20 0.53 -8.25 4.86
C VAL A 20 -0.75 -8.07 5.67
N LEU A 21 -1.89 -7.78 5.04
CA LEU A 21 -3.16 -7.57 5.74
C LEU A 21 -3.54 -8.82 6.54
N THR A 22 -4.14 -8.63 7.73
CA THR A 22 -4.52 -9.67 8.70
C THR A 22 -3.37 -10.51 9.28
N ASN A 23 -2.12 -10.22 8.92
CA ASN A 23 -0.97 -10.88 9.51
C ASN A 23 -0.45 -10.11 10.71
N THR A 24 0.17 -10.84 11.63
CA THR A 24 0.86 -10.25 12.78
C THR A 24 2.20 -9.63 12.39
N SER A 25 2.71 -8.72 13.20
CA SER A 25 4.04 -8.13 13.01
C SER A 25 5.13 -9.20 12.82
N SER A 26 5.10 -10.26 13.65
CA SER A 26 6.05 -11.37 13.59
C SER A 26 5.95 -12.19 12.29
N ARG A 27 4.72 -12.38 11.77
CA ARG A 27 4.51 -13.09 10.50
C ARG A 27 5.00 -12.25 9.33
N ILE A 28 4.77 -10.95 9.34
CA ILE A 28 5.25 -10.01 8.33
C ILE A 28 6.78 -9.97 8.31
N GLN A 29 7.44 -9.84 9.47
CA GLN A 29 8.91 -9.88 9.55
C GLN A 29 9.49 -11.17 8.95
N ARG A 30 8.84 -12.32 9.16
CA ARG A 30 9.26 -13.59 8.54
C ARG A 30 9.04 -13.62 7.04
N LEU A 31 7.92 -13.08 6.55
CA LEU A 31 7.64 -12.98 5.11
C LEU A 31 8.72 -12.14 4.39
N PHE A 32 9.26 -11.11 5.05
CA PHE A 32 10.20 -10.15 4.48
C PHE A 32 11.60 -10.19 5.12
N PHE A 33 12.03 -11.33 5.67
CA PHE A 33 13.22 -11.45 6.54
C PHE A 33 14.59 -11.06 5.95
N LYS A 34 14.64 -10.72 4.65
CA LYS A 34 15.84 -10.24 3.93
C LYS A 34 15.66 -8.87 3.29
N LYS A 35 14.49 -8.25 3.48
CA LYS A 35 14.23 -6.89 3.02
C LYS A 35 14.62 -5.92 4.13
N GLU A 36 15.06 -4.74 3.72
CA GLU A 36 15.21 -3.62 4.63
C GLU A 36 13.85 -3.30 5.23
N MET A 37 13.78 -3.25 6.57
CA MET A 37 12.56 -2.97 7.29
C MET A 37 12.81 -2.09 8.50
N CYS A 38 11.85 -1.23 8.78
CA CYS A 38 11.80 -0.40 9.97
C CYS A 38 10.53 -0.74 10.76
N ILE A 39 10.68 -0.98 12.05
CA ILE A 39 9.55 -1.16 12.96
C ILE A 39 9.58 0.03 13.91
N TYR A 40 8.47 0.74 13.99
CA TYR A 40 8.38 1.96 14.79
C TYR A 40 7.11 1.97 15.61
N GLU A 41 7.18 2.69 16.72
CA GLU A 41 6.03 3.05 17.55
C GLU A 41 5.80 4.54 17.43
N TYR A 42 4.55 4.95 17.33
CA TYR A 42 4.16 6.35 17.21
C TYR A 42 2.95 6.64 18.07
N LEU A 43 2.83 7.89 18.52
CA LEU A 43 1.68 8.36 19.27
C LEU A 43 0.74 9.11 18.32
N PHE A 44 -0.51 8.67 18.24
CA PHE A 44 -1.56 9.38 17.53
C PHE A 44 -2.76 9.52 18.45
N ARG A 45 -3.17 10.78 18.70
CA ARG A 45 -4.28 11.09 19.62
C ARG A 45 -4.13 10.43 20.99
N GLU A 46 -2.91 10.48 21.55
CA GLU A 46 -2.55 9.90 22.85
C GLU A 46 -2.55 8.35 22.90
N GLU A 47 -2.81 7.68 21.78
CA GLU A 47 -2.72 6.23 21.67
C GLU A 47 -1.40 5.80 21.03
N ALA A 48 -0.69 4.87 21.68
CA ALA A 48 0.50 4.25 21.14
C ALA A 48 0.11 3.25 20.04
N SER A 49 0.57 3.51 18.82
CA SER A 49 0.39 2.68 17.63
C SER A 49 1.73 2.16 17.12
N LYS A 50 1.70 1.12 16.30
CA LYS A 50 2.90 0.55 15.68
C LYS A 50 2.77 0.50 14.17
N GLY A 51 3.90 0.62 13.49
CA GLY A 51 4.00 0.46 12.04
C GLY A 51 5.18 -0.41 11.65
N ILE A 52 5.08 -1.04 10.48
CA ILE A 52 6.21 -1.69 9.82
C ILE A 52 6.34 -1.09 8.43
N GLU A 53 7.52 -0.57 8.13
CA GLU A 53 7.94 -0.15 6.80
C GLU A 53 8.87 -1.19 6.20
N ILE A 54 8.68 -1.52 4.93
CA ILE A 54 9.43 -2.54 4.20
C ILE A 54 9.75 -2.02 2.81
N VAL A 55 11.02 -2.02 2.44
CA VAL A 55 11.43 -1.66 1.08
C VAL A 55 11.17 -2.85 0.15
N VAL A 56 10.29 -2.65 -0.84
CA VAL A 56 9.91 -3.65 -1.84
C VAL A 56 10.10 -3.08 -3.24
N ASP A 57 11.14 -3.55 -3.92
CA ASP A 57 11.55 -3.10 -5.25
C ASP A 57 11.74 -1.56 -5.31
N ASN A 58 10.89 -0.85 -6.04
CA ASN A 58 10.89 0.62 -6.16
C ASN A 58 9.77 1.29 -5.35
N ALA A 59 9.30 0.62 -4.30
CA ALA A 59 8.24 1.07 -3.42
C ALA A 59 8.59 0.83 -1.95
N VAL A 60 7.90 1.57 -1.08
CA VAL A 60 7.90 1.31 0.36
C VAL A 60 6.50 0.84 0.74
N LEU A 61 6.43 -0.39 1.24
CA LEU A 61 5.22 -0.96 1.83
C LEU A 61 5.19 -0.59 3.31
N VAL A 62 4.14 0.09 3.73
CA VAL A 62 3.81 0.34 5.13
C VAL A 62 2.67 -0.57 5.54
N CYS A 63 2.78 -1.16 6.71
CA CYS A 63 1.71 -1.82 7.41
C CYS A 63 1.40 -1.02 8.69
N VAL A 64 0.15 -0.59 8.83
CA VAL A 64 -0.37 0.02 10.05
C VAL A 64 -0.89 -1.11 10.94
N LEU A 65 -0.34 -1.23 12.14
CA LEU A 65 -0.69 -2.29 13.07
C LEU A 65 -1.73 -1.79 14.07
N GLU A 66 -2.79 -2.58 14.23
CA GLU A 66 -3.78 -2.44 15.28
C GLU A 66 -3.81 -3.77 16.05
N ASN A 67 -3.51 -3.72 17.36
CA ASN A 67 -3.38 -4.91 18.19
C ASN A 67 -2.45 -5.98 17.60
N ASP A 68 -1.28 -5.55 17.11
CA ASP A 68 -0.25 -6.37 16.44
C ASP A 68 -0.65 -6.94 15.06
N ILE A 69 -1.85 -6.66 14.55
CA ILE A 69 -2.34 -7.13 13.26
C ILE A 69 -2.34 -6.00 12.25
N CYS A 70 -1.90 -6.29 11.02
CA CYS A 70 -1.98 -5.33 9.93
C CYS A 70 -3.42 -5.08 9.50
N ASN A 71 -3.97 -3.91 9.83
CA ASN A 71 -5.33 -3.53 9.45
C ASN A 71 -5.38 -2.82 8.08
N LYS A 72 -4.27 -2.20 7.71
CA LYS A 72 -4.14 -1.34 6.53
C LYS A 72 -2.73 -1.42 6.00
N SER A 73 -2.60 -1.52 4.69
CA SER A 73 -1.32 -1.41 4.00
C SER A 73 -1.30 -0.20 3.09
N ILE A 74 -0.13 0.40 2.95
CA ILE A 74 0.09 1.62 2.17
C ILE A 74 1.32 1.39 1.31
N LEU A 75 1.16 1.45 0.00
CA LEU A 75 2.23 1.30 -0.97
C LEU A 75 2.62 2.68 -1.49
N TYR A 76 3.72 3.22 -0.97
CA TYR A 76 4.33 4.44 -1.50
C TYR A 76 5.19 4.08 -2.70
N LEU A 77 4.86 4.62 -3.87
CA LEU A 77 5.66 4.42 -5.08
C LEU A 77 6.65 5.57 -5.23
N ASN A 78 7.93 5.25 -5.47
CA ASN A 78 8.99 6.27 -5.53
C ASN A 78 8.94 7.13 -6.81
N ASP A 79 8.16 6.74 -7.81
CA ASP A 79 8.10 7.41 -9.12
C ASP A 79 6.65 7.71 -9.53
N SER A 80 6.33 9.01 -9.64
CA SER A 80 5.01 9.53 -10.05
C SER A 80 4.80 9.65 -11.54
N THR A 81 5.83 9.40 -12.37
CA THR A 81 5.69 9.45 -13.83
C THR A 81 4.65 8.46 -14.37
N ASN A 82 4.42 7.36 -13.64
CA ASN A 82 3.54 6.27 -14.06
C ASN A 82 2.15 6.29 -13.40
N ILE A 83 1.81 7.31 -12.60
CA ILE A 83 0.55 7.36 -11.84
C ILE A 83 -0.69 7.18 -12.72
N THR A 84 -0.73 7.84 -13.89
CA THR A 84 -1.84 7.71 -14.85
C THR A 84 -1.98 6.27 -15.35
N SER A 85 -0.87 5.56 -15.56
CA SER A 85 -0.90 4.16 -15.99
C SER A 85 -1.45 3.24 -14.89
N TYR A 86 -1.09 3.50 -13.63
CA TYR A 86 -1.60 2.75 -12.49
C TYR A 86 -3.10 2.99 -12.26
N ILE A 87 -3.56 4.24 -12.37
CA ILE A 87 -4.98 4.58 -12.32
C ILE A 87 -5.75 3.87 -13.45
N ASN A 88 -5.22 3.90 -14.67
CA ASN A 88 -5.85 3.22 -15.81
C ASN A 88 -5.90 1.70 -15.61
N TYR A 89 -4.86 1.11 -15.04
CA TYR A 89 -4.87 -0.30 -14.63
C TYR A 89 -6.00 -0.57 -13.64
N CYS A 90 -6.11 0.21 -12.56
CA CYS A 90 -7.18 0.03 -11.58
C CYS A 90 -8.58 0.17 -12.19
N ASN A 91 -8.80 1.21 -13.01
CA ASN A 91 -10.07 1.44 -13.71
C ASN A 91 -10.45 0.33 -14.69
N SER A 92 -9.46 -0.39 -15.23
CA SER A 92 -9.71 -1.50 -16.17
C SER A 92 -9.98 -2.83 -15.47
N ASN A 93 -9.56 -2.98 -14.21
CA ASN A 93 -9.62 -4.25 -13.48
C ASN A 93 -10.61 -4.25 -12.30
N PHE A 94 -10.99 -3.10 -11.79
CA PHE A 94 -11.81 -2.96 -10.59
C PHE A 94 -12.96 -1.97 -10.81
N GLU A 95 -14.08 -2.22 -10.15
CA GLU A 95 -15.18 -1.27 -10.10
C GLU A 95 -14.79 -0.05 -9.26
N TYR A 96 -15.10 1.15 -9.75
CA TYR A 96 -14.83 2.40 -9.03
C TYR A 96 -16.07 2.92 -8.32
N ASP A 97 -16.00 2.96 -6.99
CA ASP A 97 -17.01 3.54 -6.11
C ASP A 97 -16.76 5.05 -6.01
N LYS A 98 -17.49 5.81 -6.84
CA LYS A 98 -17.38 7.28 -6.90
C LYS A 98 -17.79 7.98 -5.60
N LEU A 99 -18.66 7.37 -4.80
CA LEU A 99 -19.15 8.01 -3.57
C LEU A 99 -18.05 8.03 -2.50
N HIS A 100 -17.23 6.99 -2.45
CA HIS A 100 -16.17 6.82 -1.45
C HIS A 100 -14.76 6.98 -2.02
N ASP A 101 -14.65 7.36 -3.29
CA ASP A 101 -13.39 7.62 -4.00
C ASP A 101 -12.37 6.46 -3.91
N ARG A 102 -12.83 5.26 -4.24
CA ARG A 102 -12.06 4.01 -4.09
C ARG A 102 -12.41 2.97 -5.14
N TRP A 103 -11.47 2.09 -5.46
CA TRP A 103 -11.73 0.87 -6.20
C TRP A 103 -12.17 -0.26 -5.26
N ILE A 104 -13.15 -1.04 -5.70
CA ILE A 104 -13.65 -2.24 -5.02
C ILE A 104 -12.78 -3.42 -5.48
N MET A 105 -12.05 -4.01 -4.54
CA MET A 105 -11.29 -5.24 -4.75
C MET A 105 -12.12 -6.45 -4.30
N PRO A 106 -11.82 -7.69 -4.74
CA PRO A 106 -12.59 -8.88 -4.36
C PRO A 106 -12.81 -9.07 -2.86
N ASP A 107 -11.88 -8.56 -2.05
CA ASP A 107 -11.76 -8.83 -0.63
C ASP A 107 -11.41 -7.57 0.18
N GLY A 108 -11.69 -6.38 -0.36
CA GLY A 108 -11.32 -5.12 0.25
C GLY A 108 -11.52 -3.90 -0.64
N TYR A 109 -10.83 -2.82 -0.29
CA TYR A 109 -10.84 -1.57 -1.02
C TYR A 109 -9.42 -1.11 -1.32
N LEU A 110 -9.27 -0.37 -2.42
CA LEU A 110 -8.05 0.31 -2.81
C LEU A 110 -8.35 1.80 -2.98
N THR A 111 -7.60 2.65 -2.31
CA THR A 111 -7.72 4.11 -2.43
C THR A 111 -6.41 4.71 -2.89
N LEU A 112 -6.48 5.70 -3.78
CA LEU A 112 -5.32 6.50 -4.15
C LEU A 112 -5.20 7.68 -3.16
N PHE A 113 -4.07 7.77 -2.48
CA PHE A 113 -3.75 8.88 -1.60
C PHE A 113 -2.70 9.77 -2.26
N ILE A 114 -3.04 11.05 -2.44
CA ILE A 114 -2.13 12.10 -2.90
C ILE A 114 -2.10 13.16 -1.79
N PRO A 115 -0.96 13.38 -1.11
CA PRO A 115 -0.86 14.41 -0.09
C PRO A 115 -1.00 15.81 -0.73
N ASN A 116 -1.77 16.68 -0.09
CA ASN A 116 -2.05 18.02 -0.61
C ASN A 116 -0.82 18.96 -0.62
N ASP A 117 0.19 18.66 0.19
CA ASP A 117 1.31 19.59 0.49
C ASP A 117 2.66 19.09 -0.03
N ASP A 118 2.65 18.19 -1.03
CA ASP A 118 3.84 17.44 -1.40
C ASP A 118 4.68 18.11 -2.49
N PHE A 119 5.77 18.76 -2.07
CA PHE A 119 6.83 19.24 -2.96
C PHE A 119 7.49 18.10 -3.77
N GLU A 120 7.40 16.85 -3.29
CA GLU A 120 8.02 15.68 -3.92
C GLU A 120 7.05 14.84 -4.77
N LYS A 121 5.78 15.25 -4.91
CA LYS A 121 4.75 14.56 -5.72
C LYS A 121 4.64 13.06 -5.39
N ARG A 122 4.76 12.67 -4.13
CA ARG A 122 4.55 11.29 -3.71
C ARG A 122 3.06 10.99 -3.73
N PHE A 123 2.75 9.72 -3.94
CA PHE A 123 1.40 9.20 -3.89
C PHE A 123 1.50 7.78 -3.36
N ALA A 124 0.40 7.30 -2.82
CA ALA A 124 0.33 5.96 -2.29
C ALA A 124 -0.98 5.27 -2.66
N PHE A 125 -0.92 3.96 -2.75
CA PHE A 125 -2.09 3.12 -2.81
C PHE A 125 -2.35 2.51 -1.44
N VAL A 126 -3.53 2.77 -0.89
CA VAL A 126 -3.95 2.30 0.44
C VAL A 126 -4.90 1.13 0.25
N GLN A 127 -4.62 0.01 0.91
CA GLN A 127 -5.46 -1.19 0.89
C GLN A 127 -6.02 -1.48 2.29
N THR A 128 -7.31 -1.83 2.34
CA THR A 128 -8.03 -2.24 3.56
C THR A 128 -8.95 -3.40 3.26
N LEU A 129 -9.26 -4.22 4.26
CA LEU A 129 -10.23 -5.31 4.14
C LEU A 129 -11.66 -4.84 4.41
N VAL A 130 -12.65 -5.63 3.97
CA VAL A 130 -14.05 -5.51 4.41
C VAL A 130 -14.26 -6.30 5.69
#